data_AF-S7VDS0-F1
#
_entry.id   AF-S7VDS0-F1
#
_cell.length_a   1.000
_cell.length_b   1.000
_cell.length_c   1.000
_cell.angle_alpha   90.00
_cell.angle_beta   90.00
_cell.angle_gamma   90.00
#
_symmetry.space_group_name_H-M   'P 1'
#
loop_
_entity.id
_entity.type
_entity.pdbx_description
1 polymer ?
#
loop_
_entity_poly.entity_id
_entity_poly.type
_entity_poly.pdbx_seq_one_letter_code
_entity_poly.pdbx_strand_id
1 'polypeptide(L)'
;MSLNDIPCDAIFECIQCGECCNGFGGTFVTPADIAAIAGYIGAPAESFVRDYCRMSGSRPVIAQGPDGYCIFYRDRLCSIHPVKPRMCRAWPYIESVLKDPANWRMMAGSCPGMRADITDACILRCVREQIEMRGF
;
A
#
# COMPACT_ATOMS: atom_id res chain seq x y z
N MET A 1 -27.48 0.19 12.83
CA MET A 1 -26.14 0.08 13.40
C MET A 1 -25.56 1.48 13.51
N SER A 2 -25.01 1.85 14.66
CA SER A 2 -24.28 3.12 14.79
C SER A 2 -23.04 3.07 13.91
N LEU A 3 -22.65 4.18 13.29
CA LEU A 3 -21.39 4.27 12.51
C LEU A 3 -20.14 4.00 13.37
N ASN A 4 -20.29 3.92 14.70
CA ASN A 4 -19.23 3.58 15.64
C ASN A 4 -19.00 2.08 15.83
N ASP A 5 -20.00 1.23 15.52
CA ASP A 5 -20.00 -0.21 15.83
C ASP A 5 -19.63 -1.09 14.62
N ILE A 6 -19.04 -0.50 13.57
CA ILE A 6 -18.68 -1.23 12.36
C ILE A 6 -17.48 -2.15 12.66
N PRO A 7 -17.55 -3.45 12.33
CA PRO A 7 -16.39 -4.34 12.41
C PRO A 7 -15.21 -3.83 11.59
N CYS A 8 -13.98 -4.00 12.08
CA CYS A 8 -12.81 -3.40 11.46
C CYS A 8 -12.36 -4.07 10.15
N ASP A 9 -12.79 -5.31 9.92
CA ASP A 9 -12.68 -6.00 8.64
C ASP A 9 -13.73 -5.52 7.62
N ALA A 10 -14.82 -4.87 8.06
CA ALA A 10 -15.90 -4.40 7.20
C ALA A 10 -15.73 -2.97 6.66
N ILE A 11 -14.66 -2.25 7.05
CA ILE A 11 -14.40 -0.90 6.55
C ILE A 11 -13.59 -0.87 5.25
N PHE A 12 -13.00 -2.00 4.85
CA PHE A 12 -12.25 -2.13 3.61
C PHE A 12 -12.33 -3.56 3.04
N GLU A 13 -12.63 -3.66 1.75
CA GLU A 13 -12.54 -4.89 0.97
C GLU A 13 -11.70 -4.66 -0.30
N CYS A 14 -10.64 -5.46 -0.50
CA CYS A 14 -9.82 -5.34 -1.69
C CYS A 14 -10.52 -5.97 -2.89
N ILE A 15 -11.13 -5.15 -3.75
CA ILE A 15 -11.78 -5.61 -5.00
C ILE A 15 -10.81 -5.73 -6.20
N GLN A 16 -9.50 -5.75 -5.95
CA GLN A 16 -8.45 -5.84 -6.97
C GLN A 16 -8.55 -4.75 -8.06
N CYS A 17 -8.95 -3.54 -7.68
CA CYS A 17 -9.13 -2.43 -8.62
C CYS A 17 -7.83 -1.96 -9.31
N GLY A 18 -6.68 -2.10 -8.63
CA GLY A 18 -5.36 -1.68 -9.13
C GLY A 18 -4.98 -0.23 -8.78
N GLU A 19 -5.87 0.54 -8.16
CA GLU A 19 -5.66 1.96 -7.89
C GLU A 19 -4.51 2.24 -6.92
N CYS A 20 -4.20 1.31 -5.99
CA CYS A 20 -3.01 1.44 -5.14
C CYS A 20 -1.68 1.31 -5.88
N CYS A 21 -1.71 0.89 -7.16
CA CYS A 21 -0.54 0.86 -8.04
C CYS A 21 -0.44 2.10 -8.94
N ASN A 22 -1.45 2.98 -8.94
CA ASN A 22 -1.51 4.19 -9.76
C ASN A 22 -1.01 5.41 -8.96
N GLY A 23 -0.20 6.27 -9.59
CA GLY A 23 0.06 7.63 -9.10
C GLY A 23 1.46 7.86 -8.51
N PHE A 24 1.81 9.13 -8.32
CA PHE A 24 3.14 9.58 -7.89
C PHE A 24 3.34 9.47 -6.38
N GLY A 25 3.78 8.31 -5.91
CA GLY A 25 4.05 8.07 -4.49
C GLY A 25 4.96 6.88 -4.23
N GLY A 26 5.86 6.56 -5.16
CA GLY A 26 6.67 5.34 -5.23
C GLY A 26 6.93 4.67 -3.87
N THR A 27 6.64 3.38 -3.78
CA THR A 27 6.78 2.62 -2.54
C THR A 27 8.25 2.54 -2.12
N PHE A 28 8.59 3.10 -0.95
CA PHE A 28 9.90 2.90 -0.35
C PHE A 28 10.14 1.41 -0.07
N VAL A 29 11.34 0.95 -0.42
CA VAL A 29 11.77 -0.42 -0.19
C VAL A 29 12.92 -0.46 0.80
N THR A 30 12.76 -1.30 1.82
CA THR A 30 13.84 -1.62 2.76
C THR A 30 14.83 -2.62 2.14
N PRO A 31 16.02 -2.83 2.73
CA PRO A 31 16.91 -3.90 2.30
C PRO A 31 16.24 -5.28 2.29
N ALA A 32 15.34 -5.56 3.23
CA ALA A 32 14.58 -6.80 3.27
C ALA A 32 13.57 -6.90 2.11
N ASP A 33 12.87 -5.81 1.79
CA ASP A 33 11.97 -5.78 0.61
C ASP A 33 12.77 -6.00 -0.68
N ILE A 34 13.93 -5.34 -0.82
CA ILE A 34 14.81 -5.49 -1.99
C ILE A 34 15.23 -6.96 -2.15
N ALA A 35 15.72 -7.60 -1.10
CA ALA A 35 16.15 -8.99 -1.16
C ALA A 35 14.99 -9.94 -1.52
N ALA A 36 13.81 -9.74 -0.91
CA ALA A 36 12.63 -10.57 -1.16
C ALA A 36 12.11 -10.43 -2.60
N ILE A 37 11.99 -9.18 -3.10
CA ILE A 37 11.49 -8.93 -4.45
C ILE A 37 12.50 -9.41 -5.49
N ALA A 38 13.79 -9.09 -5.31
CA ALA A 38 14.85 -9.52 -6.22
C ALA A 38 14.91 -11.05 -6.34
N GLY A 39 14.86 -11.76 -5.21
CA GLY A 39 14.82 -13.23 -5.18
C GLY A 39 13.58 -13.80 -5.88
N TYR A 40 12.42 -13.19 -5.69
CA TYR A 40 11.17 -13.63 -6.33
C TYR A 40 11.17 -13.44 -7.85
N ILE A 41 11.72 -12.33 -8.36
CA ILE A 41 11.78 -12.05 -9.80
C ILE A 41 13.01 -12.64 -10.49
N GLY A 42 13.92 -13.27 -9.74
CA GLY A 42 15.17 -13.83 -10.27
C GLY A 42 16.21 -12.79 -10.67
N ALA A 43 16.17 -11.60 -10.08
CA ALA A 43 17.15 -10.54 -10.32
C ALA A 43 18.24 -10.53 -9.22
N PRO A 44 19.50 -10.20 -9.55
CA PRO A 44 20.49 -9.85 -8.53
C PRO A 44 20.02 -8.68 -7.66
N ALA A 45 20.17 -8.78 -6.34
CA ALA A 45 19.76 -7.71 -5.42
C ALA A 45 20.48 -6.37 -5.73
N GLU A 46 21.74 -6.44 -6.16
CA GLU A 46 22.55 -5.28 -6.56
C GLU A 46 22.00 -4.57 -7.80
N SER A 47 21.36 -5.30 -8.71
CA SER A 47 20.74 -4.71 -9.90
C SER A 47 19.31 -4.24 -9.65
N PHE A 48 18.63 -4.77 -8.63
CA PHE A 48 17.24 -4.44 -8.34
C PHE A 48 17.02 -2.93 -8.17
N VAL A 49 17.83 -2.28 -7.33
CA VAL A 49 17.70 -0.84 -7.07
C VAL A 49 17.93 -0.02 -8.33
N ARG A 50 18.88 -0.44 -9.18
CA ARG A 50 19.19 0.25 -10.44
C ARG A 50 18.07 0.10 -11.47
N ASP A 51 17.52 -1.10 -11.60
CA ASP A 51 16.65 -1.46 -12.72
C ASP A 51 15.15 -1.30 -12.40
N TYR A 52 14.76 -1.39 -11.12
CA TYR A 52 13.36 -1.40 -10.68
C TYR A 52 13.01 -0.30 -9.67
N CYS A 53 13.98 0.52 -9.25
CA CYS A 53 13.74 1.64 -8.35
C CYS A 53 14.12 2.99 -8.98
N ARG A 54 13.59 4.05 -8.37
CA ARG A 54 14.06 5.43 -8.53
C ARG A 54 14.47 5.95 -7.16
N MET A 55 15.35 6.94 -7.11
CA MET A 55 15.76 7.55 -5.85
C MET A 55 14.85 8.73 -5.49
N SER A 56 14.29 8.69 -4.27
CA SER A 56 13.60 9.81 -3.65
C SER A 56 14.46 10.33 -2.51
N GLY A 57 15.30 11.33 -2.79
CA GLY A 57 16.42 11.70 -1.91
C GLY A 57 17.41 10.54 -1.82
N SER A 58 17.76 10.12 -0.61
CA SER A 58 18.66 8.97 -0.36
C SER A 58 17.96 7.62 -0.31
N ARG A 59 16.64 7.57 -0.55
CA ARG A 59 15.83 6.37 -0.35
C ARG A 59 15.35 5.78 -1.69
N PRO A 60 15.56 4.47 -1.96
CA PRO A 60 15.01 3.83 -3.15
C PRO A 60 13.49 3.63 -3.01
N VAL A 61 12.77 3.98 -4.07
CA VAL A 61 11.33 3.75 -4.21
C VAL A 61 11.06 2.94 -5.48
N ILE A 62 10.07 2.06 -5.47
CA ILE A 62 9.70 1.29 -6.68
C ILE A 62 9.37 2.26 -7.82
N ALA A 63 9.97 2.00 -8.98
CA ALA A 63 9.81 2.80 -10.17
C ALA A 63 8.40 2.65 -10.76
N GLN A 64 8.04 3.63 -11.59
CA GLN A 64 6.81 3.61 -12.38
C GLN A 64 7.13 3.43 -13.85
N GLY A 65 6.20 2.78 -14.55
CA GLY A 65 6.16 2.74 -16.00
C GLY A 65 5.74 4.08 -16.61
N PRO A 66 5.81 4.19 -17.96
CA PRO A 66 5.38 5.39 -18.68
C PRO A 66 3.88 5.66 -18.59
N ASP A 67 3.09 4.67 -18.20
CA ASP A 67 1.65 4.73 -17.96
C ASP A 67 1.27 5.26 -16.56
N GLY A 68 2.26 5.59 -15.73
CA GLY A 68 2.06 6.10 -14.38
C GLY A 68 1.73 5.03 -13.33
N TYR A 69 1.76 3.75 -13.71
CA TYR A 69 1.59 2.64 -12.78
C TYR A 69 2.93 2.14 -12.27
N CYS A 70 2.92 1.49 -11.10
CA CYS A 70 4.03 0.71 -10.59
C CYS A 70 4.58 -0.25 -11.66
N ILE A 71 5.91 -0.36 -11.80
CA ILE A 71 6.55 -1.25 -12.79
C ILE A 71 6.16 -2.73 -12.65
N PHE A 72 5.65 -3.13 -11.48
CA PHE A 72 5.15 -4.49 -11.21
C PHE A 72 3.63 -4.63 -11.40
N TYR A 73 2.95 -3.64 -11.97
CA TYR A 73 1.54 -3.75 -12.32
C TYR A 73 1.40 -4.40 -13.71
N ARG A 74 0.70 -5.54 -13.76
CA ARG A 74 0.49 -6.36 -14.97
C ARG A 74 -0.94 -6.90 -14.93
N ASP A 75 -1.67 -6.82 -16.04
CA ASP A 75 -3.01 -7.44 -16.17
C ASP A 75 -3.97 -7.11 -15.02
N ARG A 76 -3.93 -5.85 -14.57
CA ARG A 76 -4.71 -5.31 -13.42
C ARG A 76 -4.33 -5.86 -12.04
N LEU A 77 -3.22 -6.59 -11.94
CA LEU A 77 -2.74 -7.19 -10.71
C LEU A 77 -1.28 -6.83 -10.44
N CYS A 78 -0.87 -6.99 -9.17
CA CYS A 78 0.51 -6.85 -8.76
C CYS A 78 1.25 -8.15 -9.06
N SER A 79 2.22 -8.14 -9.98
CA SER A 79 2.99 -9.33 -10.36
C SER A 79 3.89 -9.86 -9.25
N ILE A 80 4.23 -9.02 -8.27
CA ILE A 80 5.01 -9.37 -7.08
C ILE A 80 4.13 -9.55 -5.83
N HIS A 81 2.83 -9.88 -5.99
CA HIS A 81 1.88 -9.99 -4.88
C HIS A 81 2.42 -10.77 -3.66
N PRO A 82 3.03 -11.97 -3.83
CA PRO A 82 3.51 -12.77 -2.69
C PRO A 82 4.64 -12.12 -1.89
N VAL A 83 5.39 -11.21 -2.50
CA VAL A 83 6.53 -10.50 -1.89
C VAL A 83 6.33 -8.99 -1.89
N LYS A 84 5.06 -8.54 -1.88
CA LYS A 84 4.73 -7.11 -1.81
C LYS A 84 5.54 -6.42 -0.72
N PRO A 85 6.15 -5.26 -0.97
CA PRO A 85 6.90 -4.54 0.05
C PRO A 85 5.99 -4.11 1.20
N ARG A 86 6.59 -3.84 2.38
CA ARG A 86 5.86 -3.44 3.59
C ARG A 86 4.78 -2.39 3.35
N MET A 87 5.11 -1.29 2.67
CA MET A 87 4.14 -0.20 2.44
C MET A 87 2.94 -0.65 1.58
N CYS A 88 3.15 -1.50 0.58
CA CYS A 88 2.06 -2.05 -0.24
C CYS A 88 1.17 -3.01 0.57
N ARG A 89 1.73 -3.75 1.53
CA ARG A 89 0.97 -4.65 2.42
C ARG A 89 0.17 -3.88 3.48
N ALA A 90 0.66 -2.71 3.87
CA ALA A 90 0.03 -1.85 4.86
C ALA A 90 -1.22 -1.14 4.30
N TRP A 91 -1.34 -1.00 2.97
CA TRP A 91 -2.53 -0.39 2.38
C TRP A 91 -3.83 -1.12 2.76
N PRO A 92 -4.91 -0.41 3.17
CA PRO A 92 -5.01 1.04 3.40
C PRO A 92 -4.74 1.46 4.87
N TYR A 93 -4.42 0.52 5.75
CA TYR A 93 -4.16 0.73 7.18
C TYR A 93 -2.74 1.27 7.44
N ILE A 94 -2.48 2.51 7.03
CA ILE A 94 -1.18 3.17 7.16
C ILE A 94 -1.13 4.15 8.35
N GLU A 95 0.05 4.32 8.95
CA GLU A 95 0.24 5.18 10.14
C GLU A 95 -0.16 6.65 9.94
N SER A 96 -0.12 7.18 8.71
CA SER A 96 -0.55 8.55 8.45
C SER A 96 -2.03 8.78 8.74
N VAL A 97 -2.86 7.73 8.66
CA VAL A 97 -4.28 7.80 9.05
C VAL A 97 -4.44 7.96 10.55
N LEU A 98 -3.54 7.38 11.36
CA LEU A 98 -3.56 7.57 12.81
C LEU A 98 -3.18 9.00 13.22
N LYS A 99 -2.40 9.70 12.38
CA LYS A 99 -2.04 11.11 12.58
C LYS A 99 -3.14 12.05 12.10
N ASP A 100 -3.79 11.70 11.00
CA ASP A 100 -4.91 12.45 10.43
C ASP A 100 -5.91 11.51 9.75
N PRO A 101 -7.10 11.28 10.35
CA PRO A 101 -8.13 10.40 9.79
C PRO A 101 -8.72 10.91 8.47
N ALA A 102 -8.53 12.19 8.10
CA ALA A 102 -8.92 12.69 6.79
C ALA A 102 -8.18 11.97 5.64
N ASN A 103 -6.97 11.46 5.90
CA ASN A 103 -6.22 10.65 4.93
C ASN A 103 -7.00 9.41 4.48
N TRP A 104 -7.78 8.78 5.38
CA TRP A 104 -8.62 7.64 5.00
C TRP A 104 -9.64 8.02 3.94
N ARG A 105 -10.32 9.16 4.11
CA ARG A 105 -11.33 9.64 3.16
C ARG A 105 -10.72 10.06 1.83
N MET A 106 -9.54 10.68 1.85
CA MET A 106 -8.80 10.99 0.63
C MET A 106 -8.43 9.71 -0.13
N MET A 107 -7.91 8.68 0.56
CA MET A 107 -7.61 7.38 -0.05
C MET A 107 -8.88 6.67 -0.56
N ALA A 108 -10.00 6.77 0.16
CA ALA A 108 -11.28 6.22 -0.27
C ALA A 108 -11.82 6.88 -1.54
N GLY A 109 -11.43 8.14 -1.83
CA GLY A 109 -11.71 8.79 -3.11
C GLY A 109 -11.05 8.12 -4.31
N SER A 110 -9.95 7.39 -4.10
CA SER A 110 -9.25 6.62 -5.14
C SER A 110 -9.56 5.12 -5.08
N CYS A 111 -9.88 4.58 -3.91
CA CYS A 111 -10.08 3.14 -3.73
C CYS A 111 -11.57 2.80 -3.51
N PRO A 112 -12.25 2.18 -4.48
CA PRO A 112 -13.67 1.81 -4.37
C PRO A 112 -13.97 0.77 -3.28
N GLY A 113 -12.94 0.09 -2.78
CA GLY A 113 -13.06 -0.89 -1.70
C GLY A 113 -13.11 -0.29 -0.29
N MET A 114 -12.87 1.01 -0.13
CA MET A 114 -12.83 1.67 1.17
C MET A 114 -14.15 2.37 1.48
N ARG A 115 -14.63 2.23 2.71
CA ARG A 115 -15.79 2.99 3.18
C ARG A 115 -15.42 4.43 3.55
N ALA A 116 -16.06 5.40 2.91
CA ALA A 116 -15.89 6.82 3.23
C ALA A 116 -16.94 7.35 4.24
N ASP A 117 -18.03 6.60 4.43
CA ASP A 117 -19.21 6.95 5.22
C ASP A 117 -19.11 6.53 6.71
N ILE A 118 -17.92 6.65 7.30
CA ILE A 118 -17.63 6.20 8.68
C ILE A 118 -17.01 7.31 9.53
N THR A 119 -17.15 7.20 10.85
CA THR A 119 -16.66 8.21 11.81
C THR A 119 -15.14 8.12 11.98
N ASP A 120 -14.52 9.24 12.37
CA ASP A 120 -13.08 9.27 12.69
C ASP A 120 -12.73 8.29 13.81
N ALA A 121 -13.59 8.18 14.82
CA ALA A 121 -13.41 7.22 15.90
C ALA A 121 -13.36 5.76 15.38
N CYS A 122 -14.22 5.40 14.43
CA CYS A 122 -14.19 4.09 13.78
C CYS A 122 -12.91 3.90 12.97
N ILE A 123 -12.52 4.89 12.16
CA ILE A 123 -11.29 4.85 11.34
C ILE A 123 -10.06 4.62 12.23
N LEU A 124 -9.88 5.45 13.25
CA LEU A 124 -8.69 5.40 14.13
C LEU A 124 -8.62 4.09 14.91
N ARG A 125 -9.75 3.59 15.42
CA ARG A 125 -9.82 2.29 16.10
C ARG A 125 -9.37 1.16 15.17
N CYS A 126 -9.97 1.09 13.98
CA CYS A 126 -9.73 -0.02 13.07
C CYS A 126 -8.36 0.00 12.41
N VAL A 127 -7.84 1.18 12.08
CA VAL A 127 -6.47 1.30 11.58
C VAL A 127 -5.46 0.86 12.63
N ARG A 128 -5.65 1.24 13.89
CA ARG A 128 -4.76 0.81 14.98
C ARG A 128 -4.76 -0.71 15.14
N GLU A 129 -5.94 -1.31 15.23
CA GLU A 129 -6.12 -2.75 15.35
C GLU A 129 -5.43 -3.51 14.20
N GLN A 130 -5.61 -3.06 12.96
CA GLN A 130 -5.01 -3.71 11.78
C GLN A 130 -3.49 -3.55 11.70
N ILE A 131 -2.94 -2.41 12.13
CA ILE A 131 -1.48 -2.22 12.21
C ILE A 131 -0.88 -3.17 13.26
N GLU A 132 -1.48 -3.25 14.44
CA GLU A 132 -1.06 -4.14 15.53
C GLU A 132 -1.14 -5.62 15.12
N MET A 133 -2.26 -6.04 14.52
CA MET A 133 -2.45 -7.43 14.06
C MET A 133 -1.46 -7.86 12.98
N ARG A 134 -1.07 -6.95 12.08
CA ARG A 134 -0.19 -7.26 10.93
C ARG A 134 1.29 -7.14 11.26
N GLY A 135 1.64 -6.65 12.45
CA GLY A 135 3.03 -6.56 12.90
C GLY A 135 3.88 -5.60 12.07
N PHE A 136 3.28 -4.49 11.62
CA PHE A 136 4.04 -3.38 11.05
C PHE A 136 4.71 -2.59 12.19
#